data_AF-A0A8X6XBF4-F1
#
_entry.id   AF-A0A8X6XBF4-F1
#
_cell.length_a   1.000
_cell.length_b   1.000
_cell.length_c   1.000
_cell.angle_alpha   90.00
_cell.angle_beta   90.00
_cell.angle_gamma   90.00
#
_symmetry.space_group_name_H-M   'P 1'
#
loop_
_entity.id
_entity.type
_entity.pdbx_description
1 polymer ?
#
loop_
_entity_poly.entity_id
_entity_poly.type
_entity_poly.pdbx_seq_one_letter_code
_entity_poly.pdbx_strand_id
1 'polypeptide(L)'
;MSDSETESDSVSGASFKSRSSRSSLSGSTTSDPPVLSDCQRKRQALDDIRTLDNNIATHRTILESEKKSGKADLVLQIQKSIEIFLEIREKNGK
;
A
#
# COMPACT_ATOMS: atom_id res chain seq x y z
N MET A 1 -11.21 26.79 64.04
CA MET A 1 -11.03 25.36 64.38
C MET A 1 -11.44 24.62 63.13
N SER A 2 -10.46 24.02 62.47
CA SER A 2 -10.60 23.37 61.17
C SER A 2 -10.38 21.88 61.38
N ASP A 3 -11.43 21.10 61.21
CA ASP A 3 -11.42 19.64 61.13
C ASP A 3 -11.84 19.34 59.68
N SER A 4 -10.95 18.79 58.83
CA SER A 4 -10.79 17.35 58.58
C SER A 4 -12.05 16.81 57.85
N GLU A 5 -12.06 16.13 56.71
CA GLU A 5 -11.15 15.13 56.12
C GLU A 5 -11.46 15.05 54.60
N THR A 6 -10.46 15.13 53.73
CA THR A 6 -10.61 14.75 52.30
C THR A 6 -10.34 13.26 52.17
N GLU A 7 -11.41 12.47 52.10
CA GLU A 7 -11.33 11.06 51.76
C GLU A 7 -10.88 10.92 50.29
N SER A 8 -9.73 10.26 50.11
CA SER A 8 -9.17 9.93 48.80
C SER A 8 -9.74 8.59 48.36
N ASP A 9 -10.82 8.61 47.59
CA ASP A 9 -11.34 7.39 46.98
C ASP A 9 -10.42 6.91 45.85
N SER A 10 -9.99 5.66 46.01
CA SER A 10 -8.93 5.02 45.27
C SER A 10 -9.35 4.73 43.83
N VAL A 11 -8.54 5.18 42.86
CA VAL A 11 -8.70 4.77 41.46
C VAL A 11 -8.47 3.27 41.31
N SER A 12 -9.49 2.60 40.77
CA SER A 12 -9.53 1.16 40.52
C SER A 12 -8.34 0.69 39.68
N GLY A 13 -7.65 -0.32 40.19
CA GLY A 13 -6.53 -0.98 39.55
C GLY A 13 -6.94 -1.75 38.30
N ALA A 14 -6.28 -1.45 37.19
CA ALA A 14 -6.03 -2.42 36.14
C ALA A 14 -4.55 -2.81 36.20
N SER A 15 -4.28 -3.86 36.98
CA SER A 15 -2.96 -4.49 37.02
C SER A 15 -2.77 -5.28 35.72
N PHE A 16 -2.14 -4.68 34.71
CA PHE A 16 -1.74 -5.40 33.51
C PHE A 16 -0.64 -6.39 33.89
N LYS A 17 -1.00 -7.66 34.06
CA LYS A 17 -0.04 -8.76 34.22
C LYS A 17 0.70 -8.96 32.90
N SER A 18 1.82 -8.27 32.75
CA SER A 18 2.87 -8.65 31.79
C SER A 18 3.37 -10.03 32.17
N ARG A 19 2.88 -11.07 31.49
CA ARG A 19 3.44 -12.42 31.62
C ARG A 19 4.25 -12.73 30.38
N SER A 20 5.56 -12.56 30.54
CA SER A 20 6.60 -13.06 29.65
C SER A 20 6.37 -14.52 29.28
N SER A 21 6.61 -14.87 28.03
CA SER A 21 7.15 -16.17 27.69
C SER A 21 8.37 -15.95 26.81
N ARG A 22 9.51 -16.36 27.36
CA ARG A 22 10.84 -16.32 26.77
C ARG A 22 10.98 -17.39 25.69
N SER A 23 11.65 -16.99 24.62
CA SER A 23 12.64 -17.71 23.81
C SER A 23 12.35 -19.13 23.32
N SER A 24 12.45 -19.29 21.99
CA SER A 24 13.13 -20.44 21.40
C SER A 24 14.13 -19.93 20.36
N LEU A 25 15.40 -20.15 20.66
CA LEU A 25 16.48 -20.17 19.68
C LEU A 25 16.21 -21.34 18.73
N SER A 26 15.88 -21.04 17.48
CA SER A 26 16.13 -21.96 16.38
C SER A 26 16.62 -21.14 15.21
N GLY A 27 17.91 -21.25 14.92
CA GLY A 27 18.48 -20.74 13.70
C GLY A 27 17.76 -21.35 12.51
N SER A 28 17.35 -20.49 11.59
CA SER A 28 17.32 -20.78 10.17
C SER A 28 17.50 -19.44 9.49
N THR A 29 18.72 -19.18 9.01
CA THR A 29 18.95 -18.20 7.96
C THR A 29 18.38 -18.79 6.67
N THR A 30 17.06 -18.96 6.62
CA THR A 30 16.35 -19.04 5.37
C THR A 30 15.83 -17.64 5.16
N SER A 31 16.38 -16.97 4.15
CA SER A 31 15.94 -15.68 3.65
C SER A 31 14.51 -15.83 3.11
N ASP A 32 13.53 -15.99 3.99
CA ASP A 32 12.13 -15.97 3.59
C ASP A 32 11.81 -14.55 3.10
N PRO A 33 11.29 -14.39 1.87
CA PRO A 33 10.87 -13.08 1.39
C PRO A 33 9.78 -12.54 2.32
N PRO A 34 9.63 -11.21 2.44
CA PRO A 34 8.60 -10.62 3.27
C PRO A 34 7.23 -11.11 2.76
N VAL A 35 6.60 -12.03 3.50
CA VAL A 35 5.23 -12.46 3.24
C VAL A 35 4.36 -11.26 3.58
N LEU A 36 4.07 -10.41 2.58
CA LEU A 36 3.11 -9.33 2.72
C LEU A 36 1.82 -9.93 3.25
N SER A 37 1.37 -9.42 4.39
CA SER A 37 0.05 -9.77 4.94
C SER A 37 -1.03 -9.58 3.88
N ASP A 38 -2.12 -10.33 3.95
CA ASP A 38 -3.19 -10.24 2.94
C ASP A 38 -3.72 -8.80 2.78
N CYS A 39 -3.73 -8.02 3.87
CA CYS A 39 -4.07 -6.60 3.84
C CYS A 39 -3.05 -5.76 3.06
N GLN A 40 -1.74 -6.00 3.25
CA GLN A 40 -0.69 -5.32 2.50
C GLN A 40 -0.70 -5.72 1.02
N ARG A 41 -0.91 -7.00 0.71
CA ARG A 41 -1.02 -7.48 -0.68
C ARG A 41 -2.21 -6.83 -1.40
N LYS A 42 -3.37 -6.75 -0.74
CA LYS A 42 -4.54 -6.07 -1.29
C LYS A 42 -4.30 -4.59 -1.52
N ARG A 43 -3.60 -3.92 -0.60
CA ARG A 43 -3.25 -2.50 -0.77
C ARG A 43 -2.27 -2.29 -1.92
N GLN A 44 -1.23 -3.13 -2.02
CA GLN A 44 -0.29 -3.09 -3.13
C GLN A 44 -0.99 -3.27 -4.48
N ALA A 45 -1.89 -4.25 -4.60
CA ALA A 45 -2.66 -4.47 -5.83
C ALA A 45 -3.49 -3.23 -6.24
N LEU A 46 -4.08 -2.52 -5.27
CA LEU A 46 -4.80 -1.27 -5.54
C LEU A 46 -3.86 -0.14 -5.95
N ASP A 47 -2.68 -0.05 -5.34
CA ASP A 47 -1.67 0.96 -5.68
C ASP A 47 -1.07 0.69 -7.08
N ASP A 48 -0.92 -0.58 -7.48
CA ASP A 48 -0.49 -0.99 -8.82
C ASP A 48 -1.53 -0.58 -9.89
N ILE A 49 -2.83 -0.81 -9.62
CA ILE A 49 -3.92 -0.37 -10.52
C ILE A 49 -3.94 1.15 -10.65
N ARG A 50 -3.79 1.89 -9.55
CA ARG A 50 -3.71 3.37 -9.59
C ARG A 50 -2.52 3.86 -10.39
N THR A 51 -1.38 3.17 -10.29
CA THR A 51 -0.18 3.49 -11.06
C THR A 51 -0.41 3.29 -12.56
N LEU A 52 -1.07 2.18 -12.95
CA LEU A 52 -1.47 1.94 -14.34
C LEU A 52 -2.39 3.03 -14.89
N ASP A 53 -3.38 3.46 -14.10
CA ASP A 53 -4.32 4.51 -14.51
C ASP A 53 -3.63 5.85 -14.77
N ASN A 54 -2.70 6.23 -13.89
CA ASN A 54 -1.90 7.44 -14.05
C ASN A 54 -1.00 7.36 -15.30
N ASN A 55 -0.42 6.20 -15.59
CA ASN A 55 0.38 5.98 -16.79
C ASN A 55 -0.46 6.10 -18.07
N ILE A 56 -1.67 5.50 -18.10
CA ILE A 56 -2.60 5.62 -19.23
C ILE A 56 -2.99 7.09 -19.45
N ALA A 57 -3.33 7.83 -18.39
CA ALA A 57 -3.69 9.24 -18.49
C ALA A 57 -2.53 10.10 -19.03
N THR A 58 -1.31 9.84 -18.54
CA THR A 58 -0.09 10.52 -18.99
C THR A 58 0.17 10.24 -20.47
N HIS A 59 0.16 8.97 -20.88
CA HIS A 59 0.41 8.58 -22.26
C HIS A 59 -0.66 9.12 -23.22
N ARG A 60 -1.93 9.20 -22.80
CA ARG A 60 -2.98 9.86 -23.60
C ARG A 60 -2.70 11.34 -23.82
N THR A 61 -2.21 12.04 -22.79
CA THR A 61 -1.84 13.45 -22.92
C THR A 61 -0.69 13.64 -23.91
N ILE A 62 0.33 12.78 -23.83
CA ILE A 62 1.48 12.79 -24.76
C ILE A 62 1.03 12.40 -26.18
N LEU A 63 0.11 11.44 -26.32
CA LEU A 63 -0.44 11.04 -27.61
C LEU A 63 -1.09 12.22 -28.32
N GLU A 64 -1.90 13.02 -27.61
CA GLU A 64 -2.56 14.19 -28.19
C GLU A 64 -1.57 15.30 -28.53
N SER A 65 -0.47 15.48 -27.77
CA SER A 65 0.57 16.43 -28.15
C SER A 65 1.35 15.97 -29.39
N GLU A 66 1.72 14.69 -29.48
CA GLU A 66 2.49 14.17 -30.61
C GLU A 66 1.65 14.02 -31.88
N LYS A 67 0.34 13.78 -31.78
CA LYS A 67 -0.59 13.86 -32.91
C LYS A 67 -0.57 15.24 -33.55
N LYS A 68 -0.57 16.31 -32.74
CA LYS A 68 -0.48 17.71 -33.22
C LYS A 68 0.88 18.03 -33.82
N SER A 69 1.92 17.39 -33.30
CA SER A 69 3.31 17.49 -33.78
C SER A 69 3.53 16.79 -35.14
N GLY A 70 2.62 15.89 -35.54
CA GLY A 70 2.72 15.12 -36.78
C GLY A 70 3.73 13.97 -36.74
N LYS A 71 4.22 13.59 -35.55
CA LYS A 71 5.19 12.50 -35.39
C LYS A 71 4.49 11.13 -35.38
N ALA A 72 4.12 10.65 -36.57
CA ALA A 72 3.35 9.41 -36.74
C ALA A 72 3.99 8.19 -36.04
N ASP A 73 5.30 8.01 -36.12
CA ASP A 73 6.01 6.90 -35.48
C ASP A 73 5.86 6.92 -33.95
N LEU A 74 5.98 8.11 -33.35
CA LEU A 74 5.86 8.28 -31.90
C LEU A 74 4.42 8.09 -31.42
N VAL A 75 3.44 8.58 -32.20
CA VAL A 75 2.01 8.32 -31.97
C VAL A 75 1.72 6.83 -31.96
N LEU A 76 2.25 6.07 -32.93
CA LEU A 76 2.10 4.61 -33.02
C LEU A 76 2.71 3.89 -31.81
N GLN A 77 3.90 4.31 -31.37
CA GLN A 77 4.54 3.74 -30.18
C GLN A 77 3.74 4.03 -28.91
N ILE A 78 3.28 5.27 -28.72
CA ILE A 78 2.48 5.65 -27.55
C ILE A 78 1.15 4.89 -27.57
N GLN A 79 0.51 4.74 -28.72
CA GLN A 79 -0.74 4.01 -28.84
C GLN A 79 -0.59 2.53 -28.45
N LYS A 80 0.48 1.87 -28.89
CA LYS A 80 0.83 0.49 -28.45
C LYS A 80 1.09 0.43 -26.94
N SER A 81 1.77 1.41 -26.36
CA SER A 81 2.03 1.42 -24.91
C SER A 81 0.73 1.55 -24.08
N ILE A 82 -0.23 2.36 -24.54
CA ILE A 82 -1.55 2.49 -23.90
C ILE A 82 -2.32 1.17 -23.97
N GLU A 83 -2.27 0.48 -25.12
CA GLU A 83 -2.90 -0.83 -25.30
C GLU A 83 -2.36 -1.86 -24.29
N ILE A 84 -1.03 -1.92 -24.12
CA ILE A 84 -0.39 -2.79 -23.12
C ILE A 84 -0.86 -2.45 -21.70
N PHE A 85 -0.93 -1.17 -21.33
CA PHE A 85 -1.40 -0.80 -19.99
C PHE A 85 -2.87 -1.17 -19.76
N LEU A 86 -3.72 -1.06 -20.77
CA LEU A 86 -5.12 -1.49 -20.70
C LEU A 86 -5.24 -3.01 -20.53
N GLU A 87 -4.42 -3.79 -21.25
CA GLU A 87 -4.38 -5.25 -21.10
C GLU A 87 -3.94 -5.67 -19.69
N ILE A 88 -2.92 -5.00 -19.13
CA ILE A 88 -2.46 -5.26 -17.77
C ILE A 88 -3.55 -4.89 -16.75
N ARG A 89 -4.25 -3.76 -16.95
CA ARG A 89 -5.36 -3.34 -16.09
C ARG A 89 -6.50 -4.37 -16.10
N GLU A 90 -6.84 -4.92 -17.26
CA GLU A 90 -7.87 -5.96 -17.38
C GLU A 90 -7.48 -7.24 -16.64
N LYS A 91 -6.20 -7.64 -16.72
CA LYS A 91 -5.69 -8.83 -16.01
C LYS A 91 -5.65 -8.65 -14.49
N ASN A 92 -5.40 -7.44 -14.00
CA ASN A 92 -5.34 -7.13 -12.56
C ASN A 92 -6.70 -6.74 -11.94
N GLY A 93 -7.71 -6.45 -12.77
CA GLY A 93 -9.06 -6.07 -12.32
C GLY A 93 -10.04 -7.24 -12.18
N LYS A 94 -9.61 -8.49 -12.34
CA LYS A 94 -10.42 -9.72 -12.19
C LYS A 94 -10.16 -10.41 -10.86
#